data_AF-A0A2N8S408-F1
#
_entry.id   AF-A0A2N8S408-F1
#
_cell.length_a   1.000
_cell.length_b   1.000
_cell.length_c   1.000
_cell.angle_alpha   90.00
_cell.angle_beta   90.00
_cell.angle_gamma   90.00
#
_symmetry.space_group_name_H-M   'P 1'
#
loop_
_entity.id
_entity.type
_entity.pdbx_description
1 polymer ?
#
loop_
_entity_poly.entity_id
_entity_poly.type
_entity_poly.pdbx_seq_one_letter_code
_entity_poly.pdbx_strand_id
1 'polypeptide(L)'
;MGWHAKVFLAKQGKTPLVGIIGSSNITRRAFGLDKDFNYECDVVFWDESVPDIDRAMSAAIGDPGDVSDVIVTNYDDNHPANRQPLQLRLSALESEILAKAVDV
;
A
#
# COMPACT_ATOMS: atom_id res chain seq x y z
N MET A 1 6.62 5.62 -21.59
CA MET A 1 5.59 5.89 -20.56
C MET A 1 6.05 5.23 -19.27
N GLY A 2 6.08 5.98 -18.17
CA GLY A 2 6.59 5.51 -16.88
C GLY A 2 5.50 5.51 -15.81
N TRP A 3 5.78 4.84 -14.70
CA TRP A 3 4.97 4.94 -13.49
C TRP A 3 5.06 6.38 -12.96
N HIS A 4 3.91 7.02 -12.69
CA HIS A 4 3.87 8.28 -11.93
C HIS A 4 3.51 8.04 -10.45
N ALA A 5 3.08 6.82 -10.12
CA ALA A 5 2.76 6.39 -8.77
C ALA A 5 4.02 6.17 -7.94
N LYS A 6 3.88 6.32 -6.62
CA LYS A 6 4.92 6.02 -5.64
C LYS A 6 4.51 4.71 -5.00
N VAL A 7 5.47 3.80 -4.90
CA VAL A 7 5.23 2.45 -4.41
C VAL A 7 6.17 2.16 -3.26
N PHE A 8 5.60 1.75 -2.15
CA PHE A 8 6.32 1.30 -0.97
C PHE A 8 6.01 -0.17 -0.74
N LEU A 9 7.06 -0.96 -0.48
CA LEU A 9 6.94 -2.37 -0.13
C LEU A 9 7.64 -2.59 1.21
N ALA A 10 6.88 -3.05 2.20
CA ALA A 10 7.46 -3.52 3.46
C ALA A 10 7.59 -5.04 3.41
N LYS A 11 8.77 -5.54 3.81
CA LYS A 11 9.13 -6.95 3.66
C LYS A 11 9.55 -7.55 5.00
N GLN A 12 9.20 -8.82 5.22
CA GLN A 12 9.84 -9.67 6.21
C GLN A 12 10.79 -10.62 5.48
N GLY A 13 12.10 -10.38 5.64
CA GLY A 13 13.11 -11.04 4.82
C GLY A 13 12.89 -10.76 3.33
N LYS A 14 12.61 -11.79 2.54
CA LYS A 14 12.36 -11.66 1.09
C LYS A 14 10.88 -11.56 0.72
N THR A 15 9.98 -11.69 1.69
CA THR A 15 8.54 -11.75 1.46
C THR A 15 7.91 -10.37 1.65
N PRO A 16 7.34 -9.73 0.61
CA PRO A 16 6.58 -8.49 0.79
C PRO A 16 5.26 -8.79 1.50
N LEU A 17 4.98 -8.07 2.58
CA LEU A 17 3.78 -8.25 3.41
C LEU A 17 2.84 -7.05 3.37
N VAL A 18 3.38 -5.88 3.00
CA VAL A 18 2.59 -4.64 2.81
C VAL A 18 3.01 -4.00 1.50
N GLY A 19 2.03 -3.57 0.72
CA GLY A 19 2.22 -2.71 -0.44
C GLY A 19 1.38 -1.44 -0.32
N ILE A 20 2.02 -0.28 -0.47
CA ILE A 20 1.34 1.02 -0.51
C ILE A 20 1.58 1.61 -1.89
N ILE A 21 0.50 1.98 -2.58
CA ILE A 21 0.55 2.49 -3.95
C ILE A 21 -0.33 3.74 -4.03
N GLY A 22 0.25 4.87 -4.43
CA GLY A 22 -0.53 6.06 -4.68
C GLY A 22 0.29 7.27 -5.09
N SER A 23 -0.21 8.46 -4.78
CA SER A 23 0.36 9.73 -5.25
C SER A 23 1.44 10.29 -4.31
N SER A 24 1.44 9.86 -3.05
CA SER A 24 2.25 10.41 -1.96
C SER A 24 3.76 10.32 -2.23
N ASN A 25 4.40 11.48 -2.39
CA ASN A 25 5.87 11.57 -2.33
C ASN A 25 6.35 11.60 -0.88
N ILE A 26 7.54 11.07 -0.57
CA ILE A 26 8.20 11.23 0.74
C ILE A 26 8.61 12.70 0.95
N THR A 27 7.65 13.55 1.31
CA THR A 27 7.83 14.98 1.48
C THR A 27 7.03 15.47 2.67
N ARG A 28 7.48 16.58 3.28
CA ARG A 28 6.76 17.22 4.39
C ARG A 28 5.30 17.55 4.04
N ARG A 29 4.98 17.85 2.78
CA ARG A 29 3.61 18.19 2.39
C ARG A 29 2.67 16.98 2.30
N ALA A 30 3.18 15.80 1.99
CA ALA A 30 2.37 14.58 1.94
C ALA A 30 2.15 13.94 3.33
N PHE A 31 3.10 14.14 4.26
CA PHE A 31 3.10 13.48 5.58
C PHE A 31 3.08 14.46 6.77
N GLY A 32 2.97 15.76 6.53
CA GLY A 32 3.07 16.79 7.56
C GLY A 32 1.74 17.07 8.25
N LEU A 33 1.83 17.49 9.51
CA LEU A 33 0.68 17.87 10.35
C LEU A 33 0.32 19.37 10.25
N ASP A 34 1.02 20.11 9.40
CA ASP A 34 0.90 21.57 9.29
C ASP A 34 -0.03 21.99 8.13
N LYS A 35 -0.47 23.26 8.15
CA LYS A 35 -1.42 23.89 7.21
C LYS A 35 -1.07 23.85 5.70
N ASP A 36 0.08 23.31 5.31
CA ASP A 36 0.52 23.19 3.92
C ASP A 36 0.60 21.73 3.46
N PHE A 37 -0.45 20.95 3.74
CA PHE A 37 -0.52 19.55 3.34
C PHE A 37 -1.19 19.38 1.97
N ASN A 38 -0.81 18.33 1.26
CA ASN A 38 -1.47 17.88 0.04
C ASN A 38 -2.55 16.86 0.39
N TYR A 39 -3.67 16.90 -0.32
CA TYR A 39 -4.61 15.77 -0.34
C TYR A 39 -4.02 14.67 -1.22
N GLU A 40 -3.52 13.63 -0.59
CA GLU A 40 -2.99 12.45 -1.25
C GLU A 40 -3.94 11.27 -1.02
N CYS A 41 -3.89 10.28 -1.92
CA CYS A 41 -4.62 9.03 -1.75
C CYS A 41 -3.71 7.88 -2.11
N ASP A 42 -3.62 6.92 -1.19
CA ASP A 42 -2.84 5.71 -1.34
C ASP A 42 -3.75 4.50 -1.08
N VAL A 43 -3.53 3.44 -1.87
CA VAL A 43 -4.14 2.14 -1.64
C VAL A 43 -3.14 1.28 -0.88
N VAL A 44 -3.57 0.73 0.25
CA VAL A 44 -2.77 -0.14 1.10
C VAL A 44 -3.27 -1.58 0.97
N PHE A 45 -2.34 -2.47 0.66
CA PHE A 45 -2.51 -3.91 0.66
C PHE A 45 -1.68 -4.48 1.82
N TRP A 46 -2.28 -5.29 2.70
CA TRP A 46 -1.54 -5.95 3.76
C TRP A 46 -2.08 -7.35 4.04
N ASP A 47 -1.21 -8.22 4.56
CA ASP A 47 -1.58 -9.53 5.05
C ASP A 47 -2.05 -9.43 6.51
N GLU A 48 -3.36 -9.52 6.73
CA GLU A 48 -3.98 -9.50 8.07
C GLU A 48 -3.60 -10.70 8.95
N SER A 49 -3.06 -11.78 8.36
CA SER A 49 -2.62 -12.95 9.13
C SER A 49 -1.33 -12.69 9.93
N VAL A 50 -0.66 -11.55 9.68
CA VAL A 50 0.53 -11.11 10.41
C VAL A 50 0.11 -10.14 11.53
N PRO A 51 0.06 -10.55 12.81
CA PRO A 51 -0.64 -9.80 13.85
C PRO A 51 -0.10 -8.39 14.11
N ASP A 52 1.21 -8.20 13.96
CA ASP A 52 1.83 -6.88 14.17
C ASP A 52 1.52 -5.90 13.04
N ILE A 53 1.40 -6.38 11.80
CA ILE A 53 0.98 -5.57 10.66
C ILE A 53 -0.49 -5.23 10.79
N ASP A 54 -1.32 -6.22 11.10
CA ASP A 54 -2.76 -6.02 11.24
C ASP A 54 -3.11 -5.04 12.36
N ARG A 55 -2.40 -5.13 13.50
CA ARG A 55 -2.51 -4.15 14.59
C ARG A 55 -2.12 -2.74 14.13
N ALA A 56 -1.04 -2.60 13.38
CA ALA A 56 -0.59 -1.29 12.89
C ALA A 56 -1.59 -0.68 11.89
N MET A 57 -2.15 -1.49 10.99
CA MET A 57 -3.17 -1.04 10.03
C MET A 57 -4.48 -0.69 10.72
N SER A 58 -4.94 -1.52 11.67
CA SER A 58 -6.12 -1.23 12.47
C SER A 58 -6.00 0.08 13.24
N ALA A 59 -4.83 0.35 13.83
CA ALA A 59 -4.56 1.61 14.51
C ALA A 59 -4.53 2.81 13.56
N ALA A 60 -4.06 2.62 12.31
CA ALA A 60 -4.02 3.66 11.29
C ALA A 60 -5.40 3.96 10.67
N ILE A 61 -6.24 2.93 10.52
CA ILE A 61 -7.64 3.07 10.10
C ILE A 61 -8.41 3.83 11.17
N GLY A 62 -8.20 3.51 12.44
CA GLY A 62 -8.92 4.12 13.56
C GLY A 62 -10.30 3.50 13.79
N ASP A 63 -11.11 4.14 14.63
CA ASP A 63 -12.42 3.60 15.00
C ASP A 63 -13.45 3.82 13.87
N PRO A 64 -14.26 2.81 13.50
CA PRO A 64 -15.24 2.88 12.39
C PRO A 64 -16.25 4.04 12.47
N GLY A 65 -16.42 4.66 13.65
CA GLY A 65 -17.31 5.80 13.86
C GLY A 65 -16.71 7.15 13.49
N ASP A 66 -15.38 7.25 13.36
CA ASP A 66 -14.65 8.52 13.19
C ASP A 66 -14.02 8.71 11.80
N VAL A 67 -13.99 7.66 10.96
CA VAL A 67 -13.29 7.69 9.66
C VAL A 67 -14.28 7.72 8.49
N SER A 68 -14.54 8.91 7.94
CA SER A 68 -15.31 9.05 6.70
C SER A 68 -14.49 8.79 5.42
N ASP A 69 -13.16 8.87 5.53
CA ASP A 69 -12.27 9.01 4.37
C ASP A 69 -11.45 7.74 4.06
N VAL A 70 -11.61 6.69 4.87
CA VAL A 70 -10.91 5.40 4.69
C VAL A 70 -11.90 4.32 4.28
N ILE A 71 -11.65 3.69 3.13
CA ILE A 71 -12.43 2.56 2.63
C ILE A 71 -11.65 1.28 2.89
N VAL A 72 -12.21 0.39 3.70
CA VAL A 72 -11.63 -0.93 3.99
C VAL A 72 -12.45 -2.01 3.29
N THR A 73 -11.77 -2.92 2.59
CA THR A 73 -12.40 -4.07 1.94
C THR A 73 -11.46 -5.27 1.98
N ASN A 74 -12.04 -6.47 1.99
CA ASN A 74 -11.28 -7.70 1.89
C ASN A 74 -10.72 -7.85 0.47
N TYR A 75 -9.50 -8.39 0.39
CA TYR A 75 -8.92 -8.79 -0.89
C TYR A 75 -9.47 -10.16 -1.30
N ASP A 76 -10.35 -10.18 -2.31
CA ASP A 76 -10.87 -11.42 -2.90
C ASP A 76 -9.99 -11.87 -4.07
N ASP A 77 -9.21 -12.94 -3.88
CA ASP A 77 -8.33 -13.48 -4.93
C ASP A 77 -9.09 -14.16 -6.08
N ASN A 78 -10.37 -14.48 -5.89
CA ASN A 78 -11.26 -15.01 -6.92
C ASN A 78 -11.90 -13.91 -7.76
N HIS A 79 -11.82 -12.64 -7.32
CA HIS A 79 -12.36 -11.53 -8.08
C HIS A 79 -11.62 -11.40 -9.43
N PRO A 80 -12.33 -11.23 -10.56
CA PRO A 80 -11.72 -11.16 -11.88
C PRO A 80 -10.68 -10.05 -12.09
N ALA A 81 -10.64 -9.05 -11.21
CA ALA A 81 -9.61 -7.99 -11.24
C ALA A 81 -8.32 -8.36 -10.49
N ASN A 82 -8.41 -9.25 -9.48
CA ASN A 82 -7.28 -9.65 -8.65
C ASN A 82 -6.55 -10.83 -9.29
N ARG A 83 -7.29 -11.87 -9.70
CA ARG A 83 -6.83 -13.08 -10.43
C ARG A 83 -5.68 -13.87 -9.78
N GLN A 84 -5.24 -13.49 -8.59
CA GLN A 84 -4.13 -14.11 -7.89
C GLN A 84 -4.19 -13.79 -6.40
N PRO A 85 -3.63 -14.69 -5.55
CA PRO A 85 -3.48 -14.43 -4.12
C PRO A 85 -2.71 -13.14 -3.85
N LEU A 86 -3.05 -12.47 -2.75
CA LEU A 86 -2.43 -11.21 -2.34
C LEU A 86 -0.90 -11.28 -2.32
N GLN A 87 -0.34 -12.36 -1.73
CA GLN A 87 1.09 -12.56 -1.64
C GLN A 87 1.77 -12.63 -3.02
N LEU A 88 1.11 -13.27 -4.00
CA LEU A 88 1.62 -13.34 -5.37
C LEU A 88 1.53 -11.97 -6.05
N ARG A 89 0.45 -11.21 -5.79
CA ARG A 89 0.30 -9.83 -6.27
C ARG A 89 1.42 -8.92 -5.79
N LEU A 90 1.74 -8.96 -4.50
CA LEU A 90 2.83 -8.16 -3.91
C LEU A 90 4.20 -8.56 -4.45
N SER A 91 4.45 -9.86 -4.63
CA SER A 91 5.71 -10.37 -5.21
C SER A 91 5.87 -9.99 -6.68
N ALA A 92 4.78 -10.01 -7.45
CA ALA A 92 4.75 -9.56 -8.83
C ALA A 92 5.01 -8.05 -8.94
N LEU A 93 4.41 -7.26 -8.04
CA LEU A 93 4.64 -5.82 -7.95
C LEU A 93 6.11 -5.50 -7.66
N GLU A 94 6.74 -6.21 -6.72
CA GLU A 94 8.18 -6.09 -6.47
C GLU A 94 8.99 -6.36 -7.73
N SER A 95 8.69 -7.46 -8.42
CA SER A 95 9.41 -7.87 -9.63
C SER A 95 9.29 -6.82 -10.75
N GLU A 96 8.11 -6.20 -10.91
CA GLU A 96 7.90 -5.15 -11.90
C GLU A 96 8.71 -3.89 -11.58
N ILE A 97 8.71 -3.46 -10.31
CA ILE A 97 9.48 -2.29 -9.85
C ILE A 97 10.97 -2.52 -10.08
N LEU A 98 11.48 -3.70 -9.68
CA LEU A 98 12.88 -4.04 -9.84
C LEU A 98 13.26 -4.10 -11.31
N ALA A 99 12.45 -4.74 -12.17
CA ALA A 99 12.74 -4.82 -13.61
C ALA A 99 12.86 -3.43 -14.25
N LYS A 100 11.98 -2.48 -13.88
CA LYS A 100 12.04 -1.11 -14.39
C LYS A 100 13.17 -0.27 -13.80
N ALA A 101 13.70 -0.64 -12.64
CA ALA A 101 14.83 0.05 -12.03
C ALA A 101 16.18 -0.28 -12.70
N VAL A 102 16.28 -1.36 -13.49
CA VAL A 102 17.52 -1.79 -14.17
C VAL A 102 17.63 -1.22 -15.60
N ASP A 103 16.58 -0.60 -16.15
CA ASP A 103 16.62 0.09 -17.45
C ASP A 103 17.27 1.50 -17.34
N VAL A 104 18.51 1.57 -16.81
CA VAL A 104 19.35 2.79 -16.76
C VAL A 104 20.59 2.63 -17.62
#